data_AF-A0A1V4YSG2-F1
#
_entry.id   AF-A0A1V4YSG2-F1
#
_cell.length_a   1.000
_cell.length_b   1.000
_cell.length_c   1.000
_cell.angle_alpha   90.00
_cell.angle_beta   90.00
_cell.angle_gamma   90.00
#
_symmetry.space_group_name_H-M   'P 1'
#
loop_
_entity.id
_entity.type
_entity.pdbx_description
1 polymer ?
#
loop_
_entity_poly.entity_id
_entity_poly.type
_entity_poly.pdbx_seq_one_letter_code
_entity_poly.pdbx_strand_id
1 'polypeptide(L)'
;MLVGLLFFLGLALTLNTGIIFAAENSTGNSSTTGSTYGLTSAASNNTTSLAAGSSTDKQKAAGAAKTIKVLIYNGEYASTNCVNGMKRALDYANTNNIIANVVFSYATSTRITSTTLTGYDVLAMPGGSGGYYYLNSGSISASAIKNFVASGKGYIGICAGAYSATARTDGYYNGWGIAPHVYAKAVSYIGDTTIQITSAGSQVLGTSGTTSIYHYNGAAMYVSGNAVTFATYSDSKTGYKGYAAIVGDYYGNGRTVLCGPHPELSSNVPTYVSKLIYWAAGGSSSSTPTTTLTVSQVAQAASKVKAFFETNKRLPNYVTTTAGQISMPKFLNLMATATTQANSGSTAAIKVTSVNGASSWTGTYKNGNIQKSEILSMAQRIKSFITTNGRAPNYVSTSLGNISYNSVIYMFSKIMAFYSTNKRLPNFVSM
;
A
#
# COMPACT_ATOMS: atom_id res chain seq x y z
N MET A 1 37.20 -25.45 -69.81
CA MET A 1 37.65 -26.86 -69.71
C MET A 1 38.77 -26.95 -68.71
N LEU A 2 38.81 -28.07 -68.00
CA LEU A 2 39.65 -28.46 -66.87
C LEU A 2 39.20 -28.04 -65.46
N VAL A 3 39.21 -29.08 -64.63
CA VAL A 3 38.56 -29.35 -63.36
C VAL A 3 39.66 -29.85 -62.42
N GLY A 4 39.48 -29.63 -61.12
CA GLY A 4 40.19 -30.36 -60.04
C GLY A 4 41.08 -29.44 -59.20
N LEU A 5 41.18 -29.58 -57.89
CA LEU A 5 40.67 -30.56 -56.94
C LEU A 5 40.87 -29.96 -55.53
N LEU A 6 39.96 -30.25 -54.59
CA LEU A 6 40.04 -29.86 -53.18
C LEU A 6 41.35 -30.35 -52.50
N PHE A 7 41.88 -29.56 -51.57
CA PHE A 7 42.36 -30.06 -50.28
C PHE A 7 42.14 -29.03 -49.17
N PHE A 8 41.38 -29.44 -48.16
CA PHE A 8 41.21 -28.79 -46.86
C PHE A 8 42.45 -29.06 -46.00
N LEU A 9 43.03 -28.03 -45.37
CA LEU A 9 43.79 -28.17 -44.13
C LEU A 9 43.57 -26.92 -43.27
N GLY A 10 43.13 -27.16 -42.04
CA GLY A 10 42.64 -26.11 -41.13
C GLY A 10 43.75 -25.26 -40.51
N LEU A 11 43.42 -24.00 -40.28
CA LEU A 11 44.01 -23.20 -39.22
C LEU A 11 42.97 -22.16 -38.77
N ALA A 12 42.30 -22.45 -37.65
CA ALA A 12 41.44 -21.49 -36.97
C ALA A 12 42.33 -20.49 -36.22
N LEU A 13 42.44 -19.27 -36.74
CA LEU A 13 42.91 -18.11 -35.97
C LEU A 13 41.72 -17.57 -35.17
N THR A 14 41.68 -17.89 -33.87
CA THR A 14 40.80 -17.21 -32.92
C THR A 14 41.47 -15.90 -32.49
N LEU A 15 40.92 -14.77 -32.92
CA LEU A 15 41.27 -13.46 -32.39
C LEU A 15 40.50 -13.24 -31.08
N ASN A 16 41.29 -13.16 -30.01
CA ASN A 16 40.93 -12.84 -28.64
C ASN A 16 40.41 -11.40 -28.53
N THR A 17 39.11 -11.21 -28.31
CA THR A 17 38.58 -9.99 -27.68
C THR A 17 37.88 -10.39 -26.39
N GLY A 18 38.48 -9.99 -25.27
CA GLY A 18 38.13 -10.43 -23.94
C GLY A 18 36.66 -10.23 -23.59
N ILE A 19 36.02 -11.33 -23.19
CA ILE A 19 34.79 -11.34 -22.42
C ILE A 19 35.11 -12.14 -21.16
N ILE A 20 35.21 -11.47 -20.02
CA ILE A 20 35.45 -12.13 -18.75
C ILE A 20 34.12 -12.72 -18.27
N PHE A 21 34.06 -14.04 -18.20
CA PHE A 21 33.05 -14.81 -17.46
C PHE A 21 33.51 -14.95 -16.00
N ALA A 22 32.64 -14.70 -15.04
CA ALA A 22 32.89 -15.02 -13.64
C ALA A 22 32.36 -16.42 -13.32
N ALA A 23 33.28 -17.38 -13.26
CA ALA A 23 33.10 -18.70 -12.68
C ALA A 23 33.21 -18.63 -11.14
N GLU A 24 32.55 -19.57 -10.48
CA GLU A 24 32.74 -19.90 -9.06
C GLU A 24 34.22 -20.18 -8.76
N ASN A 25 34.71 -19.72 -7.60
CA ASN A 25 35.45 -20.63 -6.73
C ASN A 25 35.42 -20.18 -5.27
N SER A 26 35.25 -21.18 -4.40
CA SER A 26 35.36 -21.07 -2.95
C SER A 26 36.83 -20.97 -2.54
N THR A 27 37.13 -20.19 -1.51
CA THR A 27 38.08 -20.51 -0.41
C THR A 27 38.04 -19.35 0.57
N GLY A 28 37.86 -19.67 1.86
CA GLY A 28 37.60 -18.70 2.90
C GLY A 28 38.85 -18.09 3.53
N ASN A 29 38.68 -16.95 4.20
CA ASN A 29 38.97 -16.83 5.62
C ASN A 29 38.23 -15.62 6.23
N SER A 30 37.81 -15.81 7.47
CA SER A 30 36.94 -15.00 8.32
C SER A 30 37.42 -13.57 8.60
N SER A 31 36.48 -12.63 8.67
CA SER A 31 36.34 -11.79 9.87
C SER A 31 34.89 -11.36 10.06
N THR A 32 34.47 -11.46 11.30
CA THR A 32 33.11 -11.56 11.83
C THR A 32 32.48 -10.20 12.13
N THR A 33 31.19 -10.05 11.84
CA THR A 33 30.18 -9.40 12.72
C THR A 33 28.79 -9.83 12.24
N GLY A 34 28.39 -11.04 12.64
CA GLY A 34 27.04 -11.57 12.42
C GLY A 34 26.13 -11.24 13.60
N SER A 35 24.87 -10.87 13.30
CA SER A 35 23.75 -11.09 14.21
C SER A 35 22.81 -12.09 13.54
N THR A 36 22.75 -13.25 14.18
CA THR A 36 22.16 -14.53 13.79
C THR A 36 20.64 -14.52 13.88
N TYR A 37 19.94 -15.15 12.93
CA TYR A 37 18.76 -15.96 13.26
C TYR A 37 18.74 -17.23 12.40
N GLY A 38 18.75 -18.36 13.10
CA GLY A 38 19.01 -19.70 12.57
C GLY A 38 17.84 -20.33 11.83
N LEU A 39 18.20 -21.18 10.89
CA LEU A 39 17.34 -22.13 10.20
C LEU A 39 17.35 -23.45 10.99
N THR A 40 16.19 -24.08 11.16
CA THR A 40 16.10 -25.53 11.25
C THR A 40 15.17 -26.02 10.14
N SER A 41 15.71 -26.93 9.35
CA SER A 41 15.06 -27.68 8.29
C SER A 41 14.26 -28.85 8.86
N ALA A 42 13.04 -29.06 8.38
CA ALA A 42 12.41 -30.38 8.38
C ALA A 42 11.56 -30.53 7.12
N ALA A 43 11.84 -31.60 6.37
CA ALA A 43 11.16 -31.97 5.15
C ALA A 43 9.99 -32.92 5.41
N SER A 44 9.00 -32.87 4.51
CA SER A 44 8.09 -33.95 4.07
C SER A 44 6.95 -34.43 4.98
N ASN A 45 5.71 -34.16 4.54
CA ASN A 45 4.68 -35.14 4.08
C ASN A 45 3.22 -34.79 4.47
N ASN A 46 2.41 -34.63 3.41
CA ASN A 46 1.03 -35.08 3.17
C ASN A 46 -0.16 -34.82 4.13
N THR A 47 -1.23 -34.34 3.47
CA THR A 47 -2.67 -34.66 3.60
C THR A 47 -3.51 -34.20 4.81
N THR A 48 -4.50 -33.35 4.47
CA THR A 48 -5.91 -33.32 4.94
C THR A 48 -6.24 -33.24 6.44
N SER A 49 -6.93 -32.18 6.86
CA SER A 49 -8.36 -32.23 7.17
C SER A 49 -8.91 -30.89 7.66
N LEU A 50 -10.08 -30.53 7.14
CA LEU A 50 -10.98 -29.55 7.70
C LEU A 50 -11.61 -30.16 8.96
N ALA A 51 -11.56 -29.45 10.09
CA ALA A 51 -12.40 -29.76 11.25
C ALA A 51 -13.19 -28.51 11.64
N ALA A 52 -14.50 -28.64 11.57
CA ALA A 52 -15.48 -27.66 12.00
C ALA A 52 -15.77 -27.80 13.50
N GLY A 53 -16.07 -26.66 14.14
CA GLY A 53 -17.01 -26.59 15.26
C GLY A 53 -16.45 -26.21 16.63
N SER A 54 -16.72 -24.98 17.07
CA SER A 54 -17.55 -24.75 18.27
C SER A 54 -18.05 -23.30 18.30
N SER A 55 -19.36 -23.16 18.48
CA SER A 55 -20.14 -21.93 18.47
C SER A 55 -20.21 -21.28 19.85
N THR A 56 -20.00 -19.97 19.94
CA THR A 56 -20.88 -19.01 20.66
C THR A 56 -20.36 -17.60 20.41
N ASP A 57 -21.00 -16.88 19.49
CA ASP A 57 -21.52 -15.54 19.71
C ASP A 57 -22.14 -15.02 18.41
N LYS A 58 -23.45 -14.73 18.46
CA LYS A 58 -24.18 -14.10 17.35
C LYS A 58 -23.71 -12.66 17.18
N GLN A 59 -22.55 -12.48 16.55
CA GLN A 59 -22.23 -11.25 15.85
C GLN A 59 -23.08 -11.18 14.58
N LYS A 60 -23.73 -10.04 14.33
CA LYS A 60 -24.29 -9.73 13.01
C LYS A 60 -23.16 -9.90 11.98
N ALA A 61 -23.33 -10.86 11.08
CA ALA A 61 -22.35 -11.22 10.06
C ALA A 61 -21.92 -10.00 9.24
N ALA A 62 -20.64 -9.64 9.35
CA ALA A 62 -19.97 -8.96 8.26
C ALA A 62 -20.08 -9.88 7.02
N GLY A 63 -20.44 -9.35 5.86
CA GLY A 63 -20.50 -10.15 4.63
C GLY A 63 -19.21 -10.96 4.43
N ALA A 64 -19.31 -12.15 3.84
CA ALA A 64 -18.16 -13.02 3.62
C ALA A 64 -17.00 -12.25 2.95
N ALA A 65 -15.80 -12.36 3.53
CA ALA A 65 -14.62 -11.66 3.01
C ALA A 65 -14.36 -12.05 1.55
N LYS A 66 -14.08 -11.07 0.69
CA LYS A 66 -13.73 -11.32 -0.71
C LYS A 66 -12.36 -12.00 -0.77
N THR A 67 -12.30 -13.20 -1.32
CA THR A 67 -11.02 -13.88 -1.60
C THR A 67 -10.45 -13.40 -2.93
N ILE A 68 -9.18 -12.99 -2.95
CA ILE A 68 -8.40 -12.77 -4.18
C ILE A 68 -7.44 -13.93 -4.35
N LYS A 69 -7.57 -14.65 -5.47
CA LYS A 69 -6.73 -15.81 -5.78
C LYS A 69 -5.52 -15.39 -6.60
N VAL A 70 -4.32 -15.60 -6.08
CA VAL A 70 -3.05 -15.18 -6.70
C VAL A 70 -2.25 -16.39 -7.17
N LEU A 71 -1.86 -16.43 -8.43
CA LEU A 71 -0.87 -17.38 -8.91
C LEU A 71 0.51 -16.72 -8.91
N ILE A 72 1.46 -17.26 -8.16
CA ILE A 72 2.84 -16.76 -8.10
C ILE A 72 3.72 -17.65 -8.99
N TYR A 73 4.39 -17.08 -9.99
CA TYR A 73 5.35 -17.85 -10.78
C TYR A 73 6.59 -18.20 -9.95
N ASN A 74 7.00 -19.47 -9.96
CA ASN A 74 8.20 -19.95 -9.25
C ASN A 74 9.08 -20.86 -10.13
N GLY A 75 8.97 -20.74 -11.44
CA GLY A 75 9.72 -21.54 -12.40
C GLY A 75 11.11 -20.97 -12.71
N GLU A 76 11.65 -21.40 -13.84
CA GLU A 76 12.95 -20.99 -14.35
C GLU A 76 13.11 -19.45 -14.35
N TYR A 77 14.32 -19.00 -14.00
CA TYR A 77 14.72 -17.61 -13.85
C TYR A 77 14.08 -16.83 -12.71
N ALA A 78 13.12 -17.37 -11.96
CA ALA A 78 12.57 -16.72 -10.78
C ALA A 78 13.49 -16.84 -9.57
N SER A 79 13.65 -15.74 -8.83
CA SER A 79 14.38 -15.74 -7.57
C SER A 79 13.51 -16.35 -6.46
N THR A 80 14.00 -17.41 -5.82
CA THR A 80 13.36 -18.03 -4.66
C THR A 80 13.06 -17.03 -3.54
N ASN A 81 13.97 -16.07 -3.31
CA ASN A 81 13.79 -15.03 -2.29
C ASN A 81 12.63 -14.09 -2.62
N CYS A 82 12.48 -13.71 -3.90
CA CYS A 82 11.38 -12.86 -4.35
C CYS A 82 10.04 -13.60 -4.27
N VAL A 83 10.00 -14.88 -4.67
CA VAL A 83 8.80 -15.74 -4.51
C VAL A 83 8.38 -15.82 -3.05
N ASN A 84 9.33 -16.10 -2.14
CA ASN A 84 9.05 -16.18 -0.71
C ASN A 84 8.66 -14.82 -0.12
N GLY A 85 9.23 -13.72 -0.61
CA GLY A 85 8.83 -12.36 -0.24
C GLY A 85 7.38 -12.06 -0.57
N MET A 86 6.92 -12.44 -1.76
CA MET A 86 5.53 -12.28 -2.17
C MET A 86 4.59 -13.09 -1.27
N LYS A 87 4.92 -14.36 -0.99
CA LYS A 87 4.13 -15.21 -0.06
C LYS A 87 4.01 -14.56 1.31
N ARG A 88 5.14 -14.16 1.90
CA ARG A 88 5.18 -13.47 3.21
C ARG A 88 4.32 -12.20 3.22
N ALA A 89 4.33 -11.41 2.15
CA ALA A 89 3.53 -10.20 2.08
C ALA A 89 2.01 -10.49 2.04
N LEU A 90 1.60 -11.57 1.38
CA LEU A 90 0.20 -12.02 1.36
C LEU A 90 -0.22 -12.61 2.71
N ASP A 91 0.64 -13.43 3.33
CA ASP A 91 0.40 -13.97 4.68
C ASP A 91 0.28 -12.84 5.69
N TYR A 92 1.23 -11.89 5.68
CA TYR A 92 1.20 -10.71 6.53
C TYR A 92 -0.09 -9.90 6.34
N ALA A 93 -0.56 -9.75 5.10
CA ALA A 93 -1.80 -9.04 4.81
C ALA A 93 -3.03 -9.72 5.42
N ASN A 94 -3.09 -11.05 5.34
CA ASN A 94 -4.16 -11.85 5.91
C ASN A 94 -4.14 -11.81 7.44
N THR A 95 -2.98 -12.08 8.04
CA THR A 95 -2.80 -12.10 9.51
C THR A 95 -3.14 -10.75 10.14
N ASN A 96 -2.81 -9.65 9.47
CA ASN A 96 -2.98 -8.30 10.02
C ASN A 96 -4.22 -7.57 9.46
N ASN A 97 -5.08 -8.24 8.67
CA ASN A 97 -6.26 -7.66 8.03
C ASN A 97 -5.95 -6.31 7.34
N ILE A 98 -4.89 -6.29 6.53
CA ILE A 98 -4.34 -5.04 5.93
C ILE A 98 -5.34 -4.38 4.99
N ILE A 99 -6.21 -5.17 4.35
CA ILE A 99 -7.30 -4.69 3.50
C ILE A 99 -8.60 -5.25 4.06
N ALA A 100 -9.46 -4.35 4.52
CA ALA A 100 -10.73 -4.73 5.15
C ALA A 100 -11.59 -5.61 4.21
N ASN A 101 -12.13 -6.70 4.76
CA ASN A 101 -13.00 -7.65 4.06
C ASN A 101 -12.34 -8.31 2.84
N VAL A 102 -11.02 -8.39 2.79
CA VAL A 102 -10.27 -9.07 1.72
C VAL A 102 -9.30 -10.06 2.33
N VAL A 103 -9.26 -11.26 1.76
CA VAL A 103 -8.28 -12.30 2.09
C VAL A 103 -7.61 -12.75 0.80
N PHE A 104 -6.30 -12.99 0.85
CA PHE A 104 -5.55 -13.55 -0.27
C PHE A 104 -5.42 -15.06 -0.12
N SER A 105 -5.73 -15.80 -1.18
CA SER A 105 -5.31 -17.20 -1.33
C SER A 105 -4.28 -17.23 -2.45
N TYR A 106 -3.23 -18.02 -2.31
CA TYR A 106 -2.20 -18.12 -3.34
C TYR A 106 -1.71 -19.54 -3.56
N ALA A 107 -1.23 -19.78 -4.78
CA ALA A 107 -0.51 -20.98 -5.17
C ALA A 107 0.72 -20.59 -5.98
N THR A 108 1.62 -21.55 -6.22
CA THR A 108 2.77 -21.35 -7.11
C THR A 108 2.70 -22.26 -8.31
N SER A 109 3.24 -21.81 -9.45
CA SER A 109 3.43 -22.65 -10.63
C SER A 109 4.76 -22.37 -11.32
N THR A 110 5.39 -23.43 -11.81
CA THR A 110 6.59 -23.36 -12.65
C THR A 110 6.25 -23.15 -14.13
N ARG A 111 4.96 -23.22 -14.51
CA ARG A 111 4.47 -23.00 -15.87
C ARG A 111 3.29 -22.03 -15.91
N ILE A 112 3.32 -21.11 -16.87
CA ILE A 112 2.24 -20.16 -17.12
C ILE A 112 1.59 -20.46 -18.46
N THR A 113 0.37 -21.00 -18.42
CA THR A 113 -0.46 -21.32 -19.58
C THR A 113 -1.91 -20.91 -19.28
N SER A 114 -2.80 -20.92 -20.28
CA SER A 114 -4.22 -20.62 -20.07
C SER A 114 -4.85 -21.54 -19.01
N THR A 115 -4.47 -22.82 -19.01
CA THR A 115 -4.92 -23.80 -18.01
C THR A 115 -4.42 -23.45 -16.62
N THR A 116 -3.13 -23.15 -16.45
CA THR A 116 -2.60 -22.86 -15.10
C THR A 116 -3.14 -21.54 -14.52
N LEU A 117 -3.53 -20.59 -15.37
CA LEU A 117 -4.15 -19.32 -14.96
C LEU A 117 -5.64 -19.45 -14.62
N THR A 118 -6.27 -20.59 -14.91
CA THR A 118 -7.71 -20.77 -14.69
C THR A 118 -8.05 -20.68 -13.20
N GLY A 119 -9.08 -19.90 -12.87
CA GLY A 119 -9.57 -19.76 -11.50
C GLY A 119 -8.78 -18.77 -10.63
N TYR A 120 -7.73 -18.13 -11.16
CA TYR A 120 -7.00 -17.06 -10.48
C TYR A 120 -7.47 -15.67 -10.88
N ASP A 121 -7.25 -14.70 -9.99
CA ASP A 121 -7.59 -13.29 -10.18
C ASP A 121 -6.38 -12.45 -10.57
N VAL A 122 -5.20 -12.83 -10.09
CA VAL A 122 -3.95 -12.11 -10.34
C VAL A 122 -2.82 -13.09 -10.63
N LEU A 123 -2.02 -12.78 -11.67
CA LEU A 123 -0.71 -13.39 -11.88
C LEU A 123 0.37 -12.50 -11.26
N ALA A 124 1.18 -13.07 -10.38
CA ALA A 124 2.33 -12.40 -9.77
C ALA A 124 3.65 -12.98 -10.33
N MET A 125 4.39 -12.14 -11.06
CA MET A 125 5.71 -12.45 -11.62
C MET A 125 6.80 -11.80 -10.75
N PRO A 126 7.62 -12.59 -10.06
CA PRO A 126 8.63 -12.08 -9.14
C PRO A 126 9.85 -11.50 -9.86
N GLY A 127 10.78 -10.97 -9.07
CA GLY A 127 12.14 -10.73 -9.53
C GLY A 127 12.89 -12.02 -9.87
N GLY A 128 13.99 -11.89 -10.59
CA GLY A 128 14.68 -13.02 -11.19
C GLY A 128 15.89 -12.61 -12.02
N SER A 129 16.39 -13.52 -12.84
CA SER A 129 17.59 -13.31 -13.66
C SER A 129 17.44 -12.20 -14.72
N GLY A 130 16.21 -11.82 -15.08
CA GLY A 130 15.93 -10.69 -15.96
C GLY A 130 14.68 -10.88 -16.82
N GLY A 131 14.08 -9.78 -17.27
CA GLY A 131 12.85 -9.82 -18.08
C GLY A 131 13.03 -10.53 -19.42
N TYR A 132 14.21 -10.40 -20.04
CA TYR A 132 14.57 -11.12 -21.27
C TYR A 132 14.41 -12.64 -21.11
N TYR A 133 14.81 -13.21 -19.98
CA TYR A 133 14.72 -14.65 -19.75
C TYR A 133 13.28 -15.12 -19.56
N TYR A 134 12.43 -14.31 -18.91
CA TYR A 134 10.99 -14.60 -18.84
C TYR A 134 10.32 -14.53 -20.21
N LEU A 135 10.71 -13.58 -21.06
CA LEU A 135 10.19 -13.45 -22.42
C LEU A 135 10.52 -14.67 -23.29
N ASN A 136 11.67 -15.32 -23.05
CA ASN A 136 12.17 -16.44 -23.84
C ASN A 136 12.02 -17.82 -23.17
N SER A 137 11.38 -17.90 -22.00
CA SER A 137 11.18 -19.18 -21.32
C SER A 137 10.08 -20.00 -22.00
N GLY A 138 10.40 -21.25 -22.36
CA GLY A 138 9.40 -22.21 -22.88
C GLY A 138 8.32 -22.60 -21.87
N SER A 139 8.48 -22.22 -20.60
CA SER A 139 7.50 -22.46 -19.54
C SER A 139 6.45 -21.35 -19.41
N ILE A 140 6.60 -20.23 -20.15
CA ILE A 140 5.72 -19.07 -20.04
C ILE A 140 5.05 -18.76 -21.39
N SER A 141 3.72 -18.85 -21.42
CA SER A 141 2.93 -18.48 -22.60
C SER A 141 2.55 -17.00 -22.57
N ALA A 142 3.19 -16.20 -23.42
CA ALA A 142 2.89 -14.77 -23.56
C ALA A 142 1.44 -14.50 -23.98
N SER A 143 0.87 -15.34 -24.87
CA SER A 143 -0.53 -15.22 -25.29
C SER A 143 -1.50 -15.52 -24.15
N ALA A 144 -1.20 -16.51 -23.31
CA ALA A 144 -2.02 -16.80 -22.13
C ALA A 144 -2.05 -15.61 -21.15
N ILE A 145 -0.89 -14.98 -20.89
CA ILE A 145 -0.80 -13.80 -20.02
C ILE A 145 -1.60 -12.63 -20.60
N LYS A 146 -1.42 -12.33 -21.89
CA LYS A 146 -2.16 -11.26 -22.58
C LYS A 146 -3.66 -11.48 -22.48
N ASN A 147 -4.15 -12.68 -22.77
CA ASN A 147 -5.58 -13.00 -22.72
C ASN A 147 -6.12 -12.93 -21.29
N PHE A 148 -5.36 -13.42 -20.31
CA PHE A 148 -5.72 -13.36 -18.90
C PHE A 148 -5.94 -11.92 -18.46
N VAL A 149 -4.97 -11.03 -18.67
CA VAL A 149 -5.11 -9.62 -18.30
C VAL A 149 -6.22 -8.95 -19.11
N ALA A 150 -6.25 -9.12 -20.44
CA ALA A 150 -7.27 -8.51 -21.29
C ALA A 150 -8.71 -8.85 -20.85
N SER A 151 -8.93 -10.05 -20.31
CA SER A 151 -10.23 -10.50 -19.80
C SER A 151 -10.71 -9.84 -18.50
N GLY A 152 -9.91 -8.97 -17.88
CA GLY A 152 -10.25 -8.30 -16.63
C GLY A 152 -9.46 -8.77 -15.41
N LYS A 153 -8.47 -9.65 -15.60
CA LYS A 153 -7.63 -10.15 -14.51
C LYS A 153 -6.42 -9.24 -14.27
N GLY A 154 -5.80 -9.42 -13.10
CA GLY A 154 -4.67 -8.60 -12.66
C GLY A 154 -3.32 -9.19 -13.01
N TYR A 155 -2.31 -8.32 -13.15
CA TYR A 155 -0.91 -8.70 -13.21
C TYR A 155 -0.09 -7.83 -12.24
N ILE A 156 0.87 -8.43 -11.54
CA ILE A 156 1.95 -7.70 -10.89
C ILE A 156 3.30 -8.27 -11.32
N GLY A 157 4.20 -7.40 -11.75
CA GLY A 157 5.58 -7.73 -12.09
C GLY A 157 6.55 -6.95 -11.22
N ILE A 158 7.47 -7.64 -10.56
CA ILE A 158 8.56 -7.02 -9.79
C ILE A 158 9.90 -7.30 -10.48
N CYS A 159 10.75 -6.27 -10.64
CA CYS A 159 12.07 -6.34 -11.27
C CYS A 159 12.01 -7.06 -12.65
N ALA A 160 12.48 -8.30 -12.76
CA ALA A 160 12.40 -9.10 -13.99
C ALA A 160 10.96 -9.21 -14.52
N GLY A 161 9.98 -9.45 -13.64
CA GLY A 161 8.57 -9.45 -14.01
C GLY A 161 8.03 -8.08 -14.43
N ALA A 162 8.64 -6.98 -13.95
CA ALA A 162 8.29 -5.64 -14.42
C ALA A 162 8.79 -5.44 -15.85
N TYR A 163 10.09 -5.69 -16.09
CA TYR A 163 10.70 -5.57 -17.42
C TYR A 163 9.97 -6.39 -18.48
N SER A 164 9.61 -7.64 -18.18
CA SER A 164 8.93 -8.53 -19.14
C SER A 164 7.54 -8.05 -19.53
N ALA A 165 6.88 -7.22 -18.71
CA ALA A 165 5.51 -6.77 -18.96
C ALA A 165 5.39 -5.38 -19.59
N THR A 166 6.47 -4.58 -19.57
CA THR A 166 6.52 -3.26 -20.24
C THR A 166 6.16 -3.34 -21.72
N ALA A 167 5.80 -2.19 -22.32
CA ALA A 167 5.73 -2.06 -23.77
C ALA A 167 7.10 -2.37 -24.40
N ARG A 168 8.15 -1.72 -23.88
CA ARG A 168 9.55 -2.00 -24.22
C ARG A 168 10.51 -1.57 -23.12
N THR A 169 11.68 -2.19 -23.15
CA THR A 169 12.89 -1.73 -22.46
C THR A 169 13.80 -1.07 -23.50
N ASP A 170 14.03 0.24 -23.34
CA ASP A 170 14.71 1.06 -24.34
C ASP A 170 16.11 0.55 -24.66
N GLY A 171 16.37 0.28 -25.94
CA GLY A 171 17.66 -0.21 -26.42
C GLY A 171 17.90 -1.71 -26.22
N TYR A 172 16.93 -2.46 -25.68
CA TYR A 172 17.08 -3.89 -25.40
C TYR A 172 16.03 -4.76 -26.10
N TYR A 173 14.77 -4.71 -25.68
CA TYR A 173 13.73 -5.62 -26.18
C TYR A 173 12.32 -5.07 -25.94
N ASN A 174 11.36 -5.57 -26.71
CA ASN A 174 9.93 -5.40 -26.43
C ASN A 174 9.50 -6.38 -25.33
N GLY A 175 8.66 -5.92 -24.40
CA GLY A 175 8.04 -6.82 -23.43
C GLY A 175 6.82 -7.52 -24.01
N TRP A 176 6.08 -8.22 -23.16
CA TRP A 176 4.75 -8.73 -23.51
C TRP A 176 3.79 -7.59 -23.87
N GLY A 177 4.05 -6.34 -23.46
CA GLY A 177 3.21 -5.20 -23.81
C GLY A 177 1.84 -5.20 -23.13
N ILE A 178 1.73 -5.88 -21.98
CA ILE A 178 0.53 -5.86 -21.12
C ILE A 178 0.49 -4.62 -20.21
N ALA A 179 1.54 -3.80 -20.23
CA ALA A 179 1.53 -2.42 -19.76
C ALA A 179 1.89 -1.51 -20.95
N PRO A 180 0.94 -1.29 -21.89
CA PRO A 180 1.21 -0.69 -23.19
C PRO A 180 1.69 0.77 -23.10
N HIS A 181 1.48 1.44 -21.97
CA HIS A 181 1.89 2.83 -21.77
C HIS A 181 3.13 3.00 -20.89
N VAL A 182 3.80 1.90 -20.52
CA VAL A 182 4.96 1.91 -19.63
C VAL A 182 6.21 1.44 -20.36
N TYR A 183 7.25 2.26 -20.27
CA TYR A 183 8.53 2.05 -20.93
C TYR A 183 9.65 2.01 -19.88
N ALA A 184 10.58 1.08 -20.02
CA ALA A 184 11.67 0.90 -19.06
C ALA A 184 13.02 1.39 -19.59
N LYS A 185 13.81 1.91 -18.65
CA LYS A 185 15.26 2.09 -18.73
C LYS A 185 15.92 1.03 -17.87
N ALA A 186 16.98 0.41 -18.40
CA ALA A 186 17.80 -0.52 -17.63
C ALA A 186 18.59 0.26 -16.57
N VAL A 187 18.60 -0.27 -15.35
CA VAL A 187 19.31 0.30 -14.20
C VAL A 187 20.42 -0.66 -13.77
N SER A 188 21.61 -0.12 -13.53
CA SER A 188 22.73 -0.85 -12.93
C SER A 188 22.98 -0.31 -11.52
N TYR A 189 22.18 -0.76 -10.55
CA TYR A 189 22.29 -0.35 -9.15
C TYR A 189 21.73 -1.44 -8.23
N ILE A 190 22.49 -1.77 -7.19
CA ILE A 190 22.10 -2.70 -6.13
C ILE A 190 22.27 -2.00 -4.78
N GLY A 191 21.25 -2.10 -3.92
CA GLY A 191 21.22 -1.51 -2.60
C GLY A 191 19.93 -0.75 -2.33
N ASP A 192 19.87 -0.07 -1.19
CA ASP A 192 18.71 0.72 -0.81
C ASP A 192 18.65 2.04 -1.57
N THR A 193 17.49 2.31 -2.18
CA THR A 193 17.15 3.59 -2.82
C THR A 193 15.91 4.18 -2.17
N THR A 194 15.71 5.48 -2.36
CA THR A 194 14.56 6.21 -1.84
C THR A 194 13.53 6.39 -2.93
N ILE A 195 12.28 6.05 -2.63
CA ILE A 195 11.13 6.37 -3.47
C ILE A 195 10.28 7.46 -2.82
N GLN A 196 9.72 8.34 -3.65
CA GLN A 196 8.68 9.28 -3.26
C GLN A 196 7.32 8.72 -3.68
N ILE A 197 6.41 8.57 -2.73
CA ILE A 197 5.04 8.14 -3.00
C ILE A 197 4.24 9.32 -3.58
N THR A 198 3.59 9.10 -4.73
CA THR A 198 2.74 10.12 -5.38
C THR A 198 1.39 10.20 -4.68
N SER A 199 0.58 11.23 -5.00
CA SER A 199 -0.79 11.32 -4.49
C SER A 199 -1.64 10.10 -4.85
N ALA A 200 -1.50 9.57 -6.08
CA ALA A 200 -2.18 8.35 -6.52
C ALA A 200 -1.64 7.12 -5.78
N GLY A 201 -0.31 7.02 -5.62
CA GLY A 201 0.32 5.97 -4.85
C GLY A 201 -0.11 5.95 -3.39
N SER A 202 -0.34 7.10 -2.77
CA SER A 202 -0.86 7.16 -1.41
C SER A 202 -2.26 6.55 -1.29
N GLN A 203 -3.09 6.66 -2.34
CA GLN A 203 -4.42 6.04 -2.35
C GLN A 203 -4.33 4.51 -2.40
N VAL A 204 -3.29 3.98 -3.05
CA VAL A 204 -3.07 2.54 -3.22
C VAL A 204 -2.32 1.94 -2.04
N LEU A 205 -1.18 2.54 -1.69
CA LEU A 205 -0.21 2.04 -0.71
C LEU A 205 -0.56 2.45 0.73
N GLY A 206 -1.45 3.43 0.92
CA GLY A 206 -1.88 3.91 2.24
C GLY A 206 -0.77 4.58 3.05
N THR A 207 0.28 5.04 2.39
CA THR A 207 1.41 5.80 2.98
C THR A 207 1.75 6.98 2.08
N SER A 208 2.45 7.98 2.60
CA SER A 208 2.86 9.19 1.86
C SER A 208 4.29 9.57 2.18
N GLY A 209 4.88 10.46 1.38
CA GLY A 209 6.26 10.93 1.58
C GLY A 209 7.29 9.99 0.96
N THR A 210 8.51 10.04 1.48
CA THR A 210 9.63 9.22 1.02
C THR A 210 9.79 7.96 1.87
N THR A 211 10.22 6.88 1.23
CA THR A 211 10.51 5.60 1.90
C THR A 211 11.76 4.98 1.28
N SER A 212 12.63 4.40 2.12
CA SER A 212 13.74 3.55 1.64
C SER A 212 13.20 2.21 1.15
N ILE A 213 13.73 1.66 0.07
CA ILE A 213 13.31 0.39 -0.49
C ILE A 213 14.50 -0.30 -1.15
N TYR A 214 14.58 -1.63 -1.01
CA TYR A 214 15.65 -2.40 -1.62
C TYR A 214 15.54 -2.39 -3.14
N HIS A 215 16.67 -2.26 -3.83
CA HIS A 215 16.77 -2.26 -5.28
C HIS A 215 17.84 -3.23 -5.77
N TYR A 216 17.55 -3.95 -6.85
CA TYR A 216 18.48 -4.86 -7.50
C TYR A 216 18.27 -4.82 -9.01
N ASN A 217 18.94 -3.90 -9.70
CA ASN A 217 18.87 -3.70 -11.16
C ASN A 217 17.43 -3.58 -11.73
N GLY A 218 16.47 -3.22 -10.89
CA GLY A 218 15.07 -3.05 -11.23
C GLY A 218 14.83 -1.90 -12.21
N ALA A 219 13.73 -1.97 -12.95
CA ALA A 219 13.41 -0.99 -13.99
C ALA A 219 13.18 0.42 -13.43
N ALA A 220 13.82 1.43 -14.03
CA ALA A 220 13.33 2.79 -13.98
C ALA A 220 12.35 3.00 -15.13
N MET A 221 11.16 3.55 -14.86
CA MET A 221 10.09 3.60 -15.85
C MET A 221 9.66 5.03 -16.17
N TYR A 222 9.22 5.25 -17.40
CA TYR A 222 8.47 6.43 -17.78
C TYR A 222 7.14 6.01 -18.38
N VAL A 223 6.13 6.86 -18.22
CA VAL A 223 4.74 6.53 -18.52
C VAL A 223 4.17 7.48 -19.56
N SER A 224 3.16 7.01 -20.28
CA SER A 224 2.34 7.78 -21.21
C SER A 224 0.86 7.44 -20.99
N GLY A 225 -0.03 8.03 -21.78
CA GLY A 225 -1.45 7.66 -21.79
C GLY A 225 -2.09 7.63 -20.40
N ASN A 226 -2.78 6.53 -20.10
CA ASN A 226 -3.57 6.38 -18.87
C ASN A 226 -2.84 5.63 -17.74
N ALA A 227 -1.53 5.38 -17.89
CA ALA A 227 -0.76 4.77 -16.81
C ALA A 227 -0.64 5.72 -15.62
N VAL A 228 -0.64 5.15 -14.41
CA VAL A 228 -0.65 5.86 -13.14
C VAL A 228 0.66 5.59 -12.40
N THR A 229 1.46 6.63 -12.17
CA THR A 229 2.67 6.51 -11.35
C THR A 229 2.30 6.50 -9.86
N PHE A 230 2.61 5.41 -9.15
CA PHE A 230 2.40 5.29 -7.70
C PHE A 230 3.61 5.77 -6.90
N ALA A 231 4.82 5.59 -7.42
CA ALA A 231 6.02 6.12 -6.78
C ALA A 231 7.09 6.44 -7.82
N THR A 232 7.96 7.40 -7.50
CA THR A 232 9.13 7.78 -8.31
C THR A 232 10.42 7.59 -7.52
N TYR A 233 11.53 7.25 -8.18
CA TYR A 233 12.85 7.32 -7.56
C TYR A 233 13.16 8.76 -7.16
N SER A 234 13.46 9.02 -5.88
CA SER A 234 13.66 10.38 -5.37
C SER A 234 15.12 10.74 -5.13
N ASP A 235 16.02 9.74 -5.09
CA ASP A 235 17.46 9.94 -5.09
C ASP A 235 18.10 9.64 -6.46
N SER A 236 19.39 9.94 -6.59
CA SER A 236 20.15 9.76 -7.83
C SER A 236 20.89 8.43 -7.93
N LYS A 237 20.73 7.51 -6.96
CA LYS A 237 21.55 6.29 -6.90
C LYS A 237 21.34 5.36 -8.09
N THR A 238 20.12 5.36 -8.64
CA THR A 238 19.78 4.61 -9.85
C THR A 238 20.21 5.29 -11.15
N GLY A 239 20.60 6.57 -11.09
CA GLY A 239 20.79 7.42 -12.28
C GLY A 239 19.47 7.94 -12.90
N TYR A 240 18.31 7.55 -12.37
CA TYR A 240 17.00 7.88 -12.92
C TYR A 240 16.09 8.58 -11.90
N LYS A 241 16.62 9.58 -11.19
CA LYS A 241 15.81 10.43 -10.30
C LYS A 241 14.62 11.02 -11.06
N GLY A 242 13.42 10.93 -10.47
CA GLY A 242 12.16 11.40 -11.05
C GLY A 242 11.45 10.39 -11.95
N TYR A 243 12.13 9.31 -12.38
CA TYR A 243 11.46 8.22 -13.10
C TYR A 243 10.55 7.43 -12.16
N ALA A 244 9.51 6.83 -12.73
CA ALA A 244 8.60 5.97 -11.99
C ALA A 244 9.31 4.69 -11.51
N ALA A 245 9.15 4.42 -10.22
CA ALA A 245 9.60 3.19 -9.57
C ALA A 245 8.46 2.16 -9.48
N ILE A 246 7.21 2.64 -9.32
CA ILE A 246 6.02 1.78 -9.25
C ILE A 246 4.93 2.41 -10.12
N VAL A 247 4.37 1.63 -11.04
CA VAL A 247 3.38 2.09 -12.02
C VAL A 247 2.21 1.12 -12.08
N GLY A 248 0.99 1.64 -12.13
CA GLY A 248 -0.19 0.90 -12.59
C GLY A 248 -0.52 1.25 -14.03
N ASP A 249 -0.99 0.29 -14.82
CA ASP A 249 -1.47 0.49 -16.19
C ASP A 249 -2.66 -0.45 -16.47
N TYR A 250 -3.20 -0.36 -17.67
CA TYR A 250 -4.40 -1.07 -18.10
C TYR A 250 -4.15 -1.80 -19.41
N TYR A 251 -4.71 -3.01 -19.55
CA TYR A 251 -4.65 -3.78 -20.79
C TYR A 251 -5.93 -4.58 -20.96
N GLY A 252 -6.66 -4.30 -22.04
CA GLY A 252 -8.07 -4.71 -22.17
C GLY A 252 -8.87 -4.23 -20.95
N ASN A 253 -9.60 -5.15 -20.32
CA ASN A 253 -10.37 -4.85 -19.10
C ASN A 253 -9.56 -5.01 -17.81
N GLY A 254 -8.32 -5.50 -17.90
CA GLY A 254 -7.47 -5.80 -16.75
C GLY A 254 -6.59 -4.65 -16.30
N ARG A 255 -5.88 -4.89 -15.20
CA ARG A 255 -4.93 -3.95 -14.60
C ARG A 255 -3.58 -4.61 -14.40
N THR A 256 -2.53 -3.86 -14.68
CA THR A 256 -1.14 -4.33 -14.51
C THR A 256 -0.40 -3.39 -13.57
N VAL A 257 0.45 -3.96 -12.72
CA VAL A 257 1.35 -3.20 -11.85
C VAL A 257 2.78 -3.61 -12.15
N LEU A 258 3.62 -2.63 -12.47
CA LEU A 258 5.05 -2.82 -12.67
C LEU A 258 5.82 -2.13 -11.55
N CYS A 259 6.74 -2.86 -10.93
CA CYS A 259 7.55 -2.40 -9.80
C CYS A 259 9.03 -2.64 -10.10
N GLY A 260 9.80 -1.56 -10.20
CA GLY A 260 11.26 -1.62 -10.32
C GLY A 260 11.94 -2.18 -9.06
N PRO A 261 11.80 -1.53 -7.89
CA PRO A 261 12.42 -1.98 -6.63
C PRO A 261 11.73 -3.22 -6.07
N HIS A 262 12.26 -3.75 -4.96
CA HIS A 262 11.83 -4.99 -4.32
C HIS A 262 11.12 -4.77 -2.97
N PRO A 263 9.85 -4.33 -2.95
CA PRO A 263 9.07 -4.21 -1.72
C PRO A 263 8.91 -5.54 -0.98
N GLU A 264 8.94 -6.66 -1.70
CA GLU A 264 8.85 -8.03 -1.15
C GLU A 264 10.09 -8.46 -0.36
N LEU A 265 11.21 -7.76 -0.54
CA LEU A 265 12.45 -7.95 0.20
C LEU A 265 12.67 -6.85 1.26
N SER A 266 11.76 -5.88 1.35
CA SER A 266 11.91 -4.68 2.19
C SER A 266 10.99 -4.76 3.43
N SER A 267 11.56 -5.09 4.59
CA SER A 267 10.80 -5.31 5.83
C SER A 267 10.10 -4.05 6.38
N ASN A 268 10.54 -2.86 5.97
CA ASN A 268 9.97 -1.57 6.35
C ASN A 268 8.67 -1.22 5.59
N VAL A 269 8.34 -1.96 4.53
CA VAL A 269 7.11 -1.76 3.74
C VAL A 269 6.34 -3.07 3.49
N PRO A 270 6.00 -3.83 4.55
CA PRO A 270 5.47 -5.20 4.43
C PRO A 270 4.09 -5.28 3.74
N THR A 271 3.43 -4.13 3.53
CA THR A 271 2.08 -4.04 2.96
C THR A 271 2.04 -3.67 1.48
N TYR A 272 3.17 -3.27 0.87
CA TYR A 272 3.14 -2.72 -0.48
C TYR A 272 2.73 -3.77 -1.52
N VAL A 273 3.33 -4.95 -1.49
CA VAL A 273 3.02 -6.03 -2.43
C VAL A 273 1.54 -6.41 -2.41
N SER A 274 0.95 -6.62 -1.22
CA SER A 274 -0.46 -7.01 -1.09
C SER A 274 -1.43 -5.90 -1.51
N LYS A 275 -1.12 -4.64 -1.24
CA LYS A 275 -1.91 -3.49 -1.73
C LYS A 275 -1.83 -3.29 -3.24
N LEU A 276 -0.67 -3.53 -3.83
CA LEU A 276 -0.50 -3.50 -5.28
C LEU A 276 -1.26 -4.65 -5.96
N ILE A 277 -1.18 -5.87 -5.41
CA ILE A 277 -1.98 -7.01 -5.87
C ILE A 277 -3.48 -6.72 -5.76
N TYR A 278 -3.92 -6.11 -4.66
CA TYR A 278 -5.31 -5.72 -4.48
C TYR A 278 -5.77 -4.73 -5.56
N TRP A 279 -4.97 -3.71 -5.87
CA TRP A 279 -5.27 -2.76 -6.94
C TRP A 279 -5.33 -3.43 -8.31
N ALA A 280 -4.37 -4.33 -8.61
CA ALA A 280 -4.34 -5.11 -9.84
C ALA A 280 -5.55 -6.04 -9.98
N ALA A 281 -6.09 -6.57 -8.88
CA ALA A 281 -7.30 -7.40 -8.86
C ALA A 281 -8.61 -6.62 -9.08
N GLY A 282 -8.54 -5.38 -9.55
CA GLY A 282 -9.69 -4.48 -9.68
C GLY A 282 -10.14 -3.88 -8.33
N GLY A 283 -9.42 -4.16 -7.25
CA GLY A 283 -9.64 -3.50 -5.98
C GLY A 283 -9.42 -2.00 -6.12
N SER A 284 -10.27 -1.23 -5.47
CA SER A 284 -9.99 0.17 -5.23
C SER A 284 -9.66 0.25 -3.77
N SER A 285 -8.38 0.41 -3.44
CA SER A 285 -8.02 0.87 -2.10
C SER A 285 -8.74 2.20 -1.95
N SER A 286 -9.89 2.19 -1.29
CA SER A 286 -10.69 3.38 -1.04
C SER A 286 -9.94 4.23 -0.01
N SER A 287 -8.85 4.84 -0.48
CA SER A 287 -8.32 6.07 0.06
C SER A 287 -8.11 7.07 -1.07
N THR A 288 -9.14 7.23 -1.93
CA THR A 288 -9.54 8.61 -2.23
C THR A 288 -9.67 9.26 -0.86
N PRO A 289 -8.95 10.35 -0.53
CA PRO A 289 -9.20 11.05 0.72
C PRO A 289 -10.66 11.38 0.68
N THR A 290 -11.44 10.62 1.44
CA THR A 290 -12.87 10.82 1.49
C THR A 290 -12.93 12.21 2.07
N THR A 291 -13.36 13.21 1.30
CA THR A 291 -13.57 14.55 1.86
C THR A 291 -14.73 14.52 2.85
N THR A 292 -15.20 13.34 3.27
CA THR A 292 -16.26 13.12 4.22
C THR A 292 -15.92 11.98 5.19
N LEU A 293 -16.34 12.08 6.45
CA LEU A 293 -16.23 11.03 7.47
C LEU A 293 -17.62 10.67 8.00
N THR A 294 -17.80 9.45 8.51
CA THR A 294 -19.00 9.08 9.29
C THR A 294 -18.86 9.50 10.76
N VAL A 295 -19.98 9.60 11.48
CA VAL A 295 -20.00 9.83 12.94
C VAL A 295 -19.10 8.82 13.68
N SER A 296 -19.16 7.54 13.29
CA SER A 296 -18.37 6.47 13.90
C SER A 296 -16.86 6.67 13.70
N GLN A 297 -16.43 7.03 12.48
CA GLN A 297 -15.01 7.29 12.18
C GLN A 297 -14.50 8.51 12.96
N VAL A 298 -15.30 9.57 13.09
CA VAL A 298 -14.96 10.72 13.94
C VAL A 298 -14.86 10.29 15.41
N ALA A 299 -15.77 9.42 15.89
CA ALA A 299 -15.75 8.91 17.26
C ALA A 299 -14.49 8.09 17.58
N GLN A 300 -14.06 7.22 16.67
CA GLN A 300 -12.83 6.43 16.81
C GLN A 300 -11.58 7.32 16.81
N ALA A 301 -11.53 8.33 15.93
CA ALA A 301 -10.45 9.31 15.93
C ALA A 301 -10.41 10.11 17.24
N ALA A 302 -11.58 10.45 17.79
CA ALA A 302 -11.70 11.17 19.06
C ALA A 302 -11.17 10.34 20.24
N SER A 303 -11.42 9.03 20.25
CA SER A 303 -10.82 8.11 21.24
C SER A 303 -9.29 8.17 21.23
N LYS A 304 -8.66 8.26 20.04
CA LYS A 304 -7.21 8.39 19.90
C LYS A 304 -6.69 9.74 20.41
N VAL A 305 -7.37 10.84 20.08
CA VAL A 305 -7.01 12.18 20.56
C VAL A 305 -7.15 12.28 22.08
N LYS A 306 -8.23 11.73 22.65
CA LYS A 306 -8.42 11.62 24.10
C LYS A 306 -7.25 10.89 24.76
N ALA A 307 -6.92 9.68 24.29
CA ALA A 307 -5.83 8.88 24.83
C ALA A 307 -4.49 9.62 24.73
N PHE A 308 -4.19 10.21 23.56
CA PHE A 308 -2.98 11.01 23.37
C PHE A 308 -2.89 12.15 24.38
N PHE A 309 -3.97 12.92 24.56
CA PHE A 309 -3.98 14.04 25.50
C PHE A 309 -3.80 13.57 26.94
N GLU A 310 -4.45 12.47 27.34
CA GLU A 310 -4.35 11.92 28.68
C GLU A 310 -2.93 11.46 29.01
N THR A 311 -2.20 10.91 28.04
CA THR A 311 -0.79 10.53 28.18
C THR A 311 0.15 11.72 28.12
N ASN A 312 0.00 12.60 27.13
CA ASN A 312 1.01 13.61 26.78
C ASN A 312 0.73 14.99 27.38
N LYS A 313 -0.44 15.18 28.00
CA LYS A 313 -0.93 16.46 28.56
C LYS A 313 -0.92 17.63 27.57
N ARG A 314 -0.97 17.31 26.27
CA ARG A 314 -1.05 18.24 25.14
C ARG A 314 -1.84 17.63 24.00
N LEU A 315 -2.37 18.46 23.12
CA LEU A 315 -3.00 17.97 21.90
C LEU A 315 -1.96 17.45 20.89
N PRO A 316 -2.33 16.46 20.06
CA PRO A 316 -1.51 16.09 18.91
C PRO A 316 -1.62 17.17 17.82
N ASN A 317 -0.63 17.24 16.92
CA ASN A 317 -0.67 18.19 15.80
C ASN A 317 -1.81 17.86 14.81
N TYR A 318 -2.09 16.56 14.64
CA TYR A 318 -3.16 16.03 13.81
C TYR A 318 -3.64 14.67 14.33
N VAL A 319 -4.77 14.21 13.81
CA VAL A 319 -5.24 12.82 13.94
C VAL A 319 -5.37 12.19 12.57
N THR A 320 -4.87 10.96 12.43
CA THR A 320 -4.98 10.21 11.16
C THR A 320 -6.34 9.53 11.06
N THR A 321 -7.03 9.74 9.95
CA THR A 321 -8.35 9.17 9.62
C THR A 321 -8.33 8.56 8.22
N THR A 322 -9.43 7.95 7.80
CA THR A 322 -9.61 7.52 6.39
C THR A 322 -9.61 8.70 5.41
N ALA A 323 -9.84 9.92 5.87
CA ALA A 323 -9.75 11.17 5.11
C ALA A 323 -8.34 11.81 5.12
N GLY A 324 -7.32 11.10 5.63
CA GLY A 324 -5.95 11.61 5.79
C GLY A 324 -5.67 12.21 7.16
N GLN A 325 -4.58 12.98 7.26
CA GLN A 325 -4.18 13.69 8.48
C GLN A 325 -5.06 14.93 8.69
N ILE A 326 -5.81 14.94 9.79
CA ILE A 326 -6.74 16.00 10.14
C ILE A 326 -6.14 16.85 11.27
N SER A 327 -5.83 18.11 10.98
CA SER A 327 -5.38 19.08 11.99
C SER A 327 -6.46 19.35 13.04
N MET A 328 -6.07 19.70 14.28
CA MET A 328 -7.01 19.92 15.37
C MET A 328 -8.16 20.92 15.11
N PRO A 329 -7.99 22.05 14.37
CA PRO A 329 -9.10 22.95 14.06
C PRO A 329 -10.17 22.30 13.19
N LYS A 330 -9.75 21.55 12.16
CA LYS A 330 -10.63 20.74 11.30
C LYS A 330 -11.32 19.67 12.12
N PHE A 331 -10.57 19.03 13.04
CA PHE A 331 -11.10 17.97 13.87
C PHE A 331 -12.15 18.46 14.87
N LEU A 332 -12.00 19.67 15.43
CA LEU A 332 -13.01 20.30 16.26
C LEU A 332 -14.34 20.46 15.50
N ASN A 333 -14.30 20.93 14.25
CA ASN A 333 -15.50 21.07 13.42
C ASN A 333 -16.17 19.71 13.14
N LEU A 334 -15.37 18.68 12.86
CA LEU A 334 -15.84 17.31 12.65
C LEU A 334 -16.50 16.74 13.91
N MET A 335 -15.90 16.91 15.08
CA MET A 335 -16.47 16.44 16.36
C MET A 335 -17.76 17.18 16.72
N ALA A 336 -17.82 18.50 16.52
CA ALA A 336 -19.03 19.28 16.75
C ALA A 336 -20.17 18.82 15.81
N THR A 337 -19.86 18.60 14.52
CA THR A 337 -20.85 18.09 13.56
C THR A 337 -21.30 16.67 13.89
N ALA A 338 -20.36 15.78 14.20
CA ALA A 338 -20.65 14.41 14.61
C ALA A 338 -21.50 14.35 15.89
N THR A 339 -21.26 15.24 16.85
CA THR A 339 -22.08 15.35 18.07
C THR A 339 -23.52 15.71 17.75
N THR A 340 -23.74 16.69 16.85
CA THR A 340 -25.11 17.06 16.43
C THR A 340 -25.81 15.93 15.67
N GLN A 341 -25.09 15.24 14.77
CA GLN A 341 -25.64 14.12 14.01
C GLN A 341 -25.96 12.92 14.90
N ALA A 342 -25.06 12.56 15.82
CA ALA A 342 -25.24 11.49 16.80
C ALA A 342 -26.50 11.68 17.65
N ASN A 343 -26.85 12.93 18.00
CA ASN A 343 -28.09 13.22 18.73
C ASN A 343 -29.34 13.03 17.86
N SER A 344 -29.28 13.43 16.59
CA SER A 344 -30.39 13.31 15.64
C SER A 344 -30.57 11.93 15.00
N GLY A 345 -29.59 11.03 15.15
CA GLY A 345 -29.54 9.76 14.43
C GLY A 345 -29.14 9.86 12.95
N SER A 346 -28.69 11.04 12.49
CA SER A 346 -28.28 11.24 11.10
C SER A 346 -27.05 10.41 10.73
N THR A 347 -27.10 9.77 9.57
CA THR A 347 -26.00 8.99 8.96
C THR A 347 -25.30 9.73 7.82
N ALA A 348 -25.65 11.00 7.59
CA ALA A 348 -25.10 11.80 6.51
C ALA A 348 -23.58 11.97 6.64
N ALA A 349 -22.87 11.81 5.53
CA ALA A 349 -21.41 11.92 5.52
C ALA A 349 -20.96 13.36 5.90
N ILE A 350 -20.03 13.48 6.85
CA ILE A 350 -19.55 14.74 7.40
C ILE A 350 -18.37 15.24 6.57
N LYS A 351 -18.57 16.30 5.79
CA LYS A 351 -17.50 16.87 4.96
C LYS A 351 -16.34 17.45 5.81
N VAL A 352 -15.10 17.05 5.48
CA VAL A 352 -13.86 17.65 5.94
C VAL A 352 -13.68 19.00 5.24
N THR A 353 -13.88 20.08 5.98
CA THR A 353 -13.72 21.45 5.50
C THR A 353 -12.40 22.05 5.96
N SER A 354 -11.91 23.07 5.24
CA SER A 354 -10.75 23.83 5.69
C SER A 354 -11.15 24.70 6.89
N VAL A 355 -10.32 24.70 7.93
CA VAL A 355 -10.54 25.48 9.15
C VAL A 355 -9.18 25.97 9.63
N ASN A 356 -9.03 27.28 9.72
CA ASN A 356 -7.83 27.92 10.27
C ASN A 356 -7.77 27.78 11.80
N GLY A 357 -6.57 27.90 12.38
CA GLY A 357 -6.37 27.82 13.82
C GLY A 357 -7.02 28.95 14.62
N ALA A 358 -7.16 28.74 15.92
CA ALA A 358 -7.48 29.79 16.87
C ALA A 358 -6.34 30.82 16.92
N SER A 359 -6.66 32.10 17.18
CA SER A 359 -5.71 33.22 17.15
C SER A 359 -5.21 33.58 18.54
N SER A 360 -5.95 33.16 19.57
CA SER A 360 -5.58 33.23 20.98
C SER A 360 -6.27 32.09 21.74
N TRP A 361 -5.64 31.59 22.80
CA TRP A 361 -5.98 30.33 23.45
C TRP A 361 -6.37 30.54 24.92
N THR A 362 -7.02 31.67 25.22
CA THR A 362 -7.35 32.12 26.58
C THR A 362 -8.69 31.58 27.07
N GLY A 363 -8.77 31.18 28.34
CA GLY A 363 -10.03 30.80 28.98
C GLY A 363 -9.83 30.45 30.45
N THR A 364 -10.87 30.65 31.26
CA THR A 364 -10.91 30.30 32.67
C THR A 364 -12.30 29.76 32.99
N TYR A 365 -12.36 28.61 33.66
CA TYR A 365 -13.61 27.94 34.01
C TYR A 365 -13.49 27.23 35.37
N LYS A 366 -14.64 26.99 36.01
CA LYS A 366 -14.76 26.25 37.28
C LYS A 366 -14.91 24.76 37.04
N ASN A 367 -14.43 23.92 37.96
CA ASN A 367 -14.66 22.47 37.91
C ASN A 367 -16.17 22.17 38.00
N GLY A 368 -16.65 21.24 37.19
CA GLY A 368 -18.06 20.86 37.17
C GLY A 368 -18.43 20.01 35.97
N ASN A 369 -19.74 19.79 35.82
CA ASN A 369 -20.30 18.98 34.74
C ASN A 369 -21.01 19.88 33.72
N ILE A 370 -20.66 19.74 32.45
CA ILE A 370 -21.41 20.33 31.32
C ILE A 370 -22.48 19.32 30.89
N GLN A 371 -23.75 19.71 30.97
CA GLN A 371 -24.90 18.84 30.68
C GLN A 371 -25.12 18.62 29.18
N LYS A 372 -25.78 17.52 28.81
CA LYS A 372 -26.01 17.14 27.40
C LYS A 372 -26.64 18.25 26.54
N SER A 373 -27.63 18.97 27.06
CA SER A 373 -28.26 20.09 26.35
C SER A 373 -27.27 21.21 26.03
N GLU A 374 -26.37 21.51 26.97
CA GLU A 374 -25.31 22.49 26.79
C GLU A 374 -24.24 21.99 25.81
N ILE A 375 -23.84 20.71 25.86
CA ILE A 375 -22.94 20.07 24.88
C ILE A 375 -23.47 20.29 23.45
N LEU A 376 -24.77 20.05 23.23
CA LEU A 376 -25.39 20.22 21.92
C LEU A 376 -25.41 21.69 21.48
N SER A 377 -25.72 22.60 22.41
CA SER A 377 -25.69 24.04 22.16
C SER A 377 -24.28 24.55 21.84
N MET A 378 -23.25 24.02 22.53
CA MET A 378 -21.84 24.28 22.21
C MET A 378 -21.48 23.79 20.82
N ALA A 379 -21.87 22.57 20.47
CA ALA A 379 -21.58 21.99 19.15
C ALA A 379 -22.17 22.84 18.02
N GLN A 380 -23.41 23.32 18.17
CA GLN A 380 -24.04 24.23 17.21
C GLN A 380 -23.30 25.57 17.12
N ARG A 381 -23.00 26.22 18.26
CA ARG A 381 -22.25 27.49 18.28
C ARG A 381 -20.87 27.38 17.63
N ILE A 382 -20.14 26.30 17.88
CA ILE A 382 -18.83 26.03 17.25
C ILE A 382 -18.98 25.92 15.74
N LYS A 383 -19.96 25.14 15.24
CA LYS A 383 -20.22 24.99 13.80
C LYS A 383 -20.56 26.33 13.15
N SER A 384 -21.46 27.11 13.77
CA SER A 384 -21.84 28.44 13.27
C SER A 384 -20.63 29.37 13.22
N PHE A 385 -19.83 29.43 14.30
CA PHE A 385 -18.63 30.25 14.35
C PHE A 385 -17.64 29.89 13.25
N ILE A 386 -17.32 28.60 13.08
CA ILE A 386 -16.37 28.13 12.06
C ILE A 386 -16.89 28.43 10.65
N THR A 387 -18.18 28.25 10.41
CA THR A 387 -18.80 28.54 9.11
C THR A 387 -18.71 30.02 8.76
N THR A 388 -18.96 30.90 9.73
CA THR A 388 -18.91 32.35 9.53
C THR A 388 -17.48 32.89 9.42
N ASN A 389 -16.54 32.36 10.20
CA ASN A 389 -15.21 32.97 10.38
C ASN A 389 -14.07 32.20 9.70
N GLY A 390 -14.33 31.01 9.14
CA GLY A 390 -13.31 30.16 8.50
C GLY A 390 -12.21 29.64 9.44
N ARG A 391 -12.38 29.80 10.76
CA ARG A 391 -11.37 29.49 11.78
C ARG A 391 -12.00 28.95 13.06
N ALA A 392 -11.23 28.20 13.85
CA ALA A 392 -11.66 27.73 15.16
C ALA A 392 -11.82 28.89 16.17
N PRO A 393 -12.78 28.80 17.10
CA PRO A 393 -12.95 29.81 18.14
C PRO A 393 -11.79 29.78 19.14
N ASN A 394 -11.48 30.94 19.73
CA ASN A 394 -10.44 31.07 20.76
C ASN A 394 -10.85 30.39 22.08
N TYR A 395 -12.14 30.46 22.40
CA TYR A 395 -12.79 29.82 23.54
C TYR A 395 -14.26 29.55 23.22
N VAL A 396 -14.91 28.76 24.06
CA VAL A 396 -16.37 28.56 24.04
C VAL A 396 -16.92 28.85 25.43
N SER A 397 -17.85 29.79 25.52
CA SER A 397 -18.51 30.15 26.78
C SER A 397 -19.50 29.08 27.22
N THR A 398 -19.48 28.75 28.50
CA THR A 398 -20.33 27.75 29.16
C THR A 398 -20.83 28.25 30.51
N SER A 399 -21.72 27.47 31.13
CA SER A 399 -22.18 27.63 32.51
C SER A 399 -21.04 27.62 33.54
N LEU A 400 -19.88 27.04 33.19
CA LEU A 400 -18.69 26.97 34.06
C LEU A 400 -17.67 28.08 33.79
N GLY A 401 -17.86 28.88 32.73
CA GLY A 401 -16.92 29.93 32.32
C GLY A 401 -16.49 29.79 30.86
N ASN A 402 -15.33 30.33 30.50
CA ASN A 402 -14.81 30.27 29.13
C ASN A 402 -13.82 29.12 29.00
N ILE A 403 -14.19 28.06 28.27
CA ILE A 403 -13.30 26.93 28.01
C ILE A 403 -12.41 27.26 26.80
N SER A 404 -11.09 27.20 26.97
CA SER A 404 -10.13 27.51 25.90
C SER A 404 -10.22 26.52 24.73
N TYR A 405 -9.77 26.94 23.55
CA TYR A 405 -9.72 26.11 22.33
C TYR A 405 -9.17 24.69 22.57
N ASN A 406 -8.04 24.55 23.26
CA ASN A 406 -7.44 23.24 23.52
C ASN A 406 -8.32 22.36 24.42
N SER A 407 -8.85 22.95 25.49
CA SER A 407 -9.72 22.24 26.44
C SER A 407 -11.05 21.84 25.79
N VAL A 408 -11.59 22.65 24.87
CA VAL A 408 -12.79 22.28 24.10
C VAL A 408 -12.52 21.07 23.20
N ILE A 409 -11.38 21.00 22.51
CA ILE A 409 -11.03 19.82 21.70
C ILE A 409 -10.94 18.56 22.56
N TYR A 410 -10.29 18.65 23.72
CA TYR A 410 -10.22 17.52 24.64
C TYR A 410 -11.60 17.13 25.17
N MET A 411 -12.44 18.10 25.55
CA MET A 411 -13.82 17.85 25.98
C MET A 411 -14.65 17.12 24.91
N PHE A 412 -14.65 17.61 23.66
CA PHE A 412 -15.34 16.95 22.55
C PHE A 412 -14.74 15.57 22.23
N SER A 413 -13.43 15.38 22.45
CA SER A 413 -12.79 14.08 22.32
C SER A 413 -13.34 13.08 23.36
N LYS A 414 -13.54 13.52 24.61
CA LYS A 414 -14.19 12.70 25.66
C LYS A 414 -15.62 12.33 25.29
N ILE A 415 -16.41 13.29 24.81
CA ILE A 415 -17.81 13.09 24.41
C ILE A 415 -17.92 12.04 23.29
N MET A 416 -17.12 12.21 22.24
CA MET A 416 -17.18 11.32 21.09
C MET A 416 -16.54 9.95 21.37
N ALA A 417 -15.52 9.88 22.23
CA ALA A 417 -15.00 8.61 22.72
C ALA A 417 -16.06 7.83 23.52
N PHE A 418 -16.83 8.50 24.39
CA PHE A 418 -17.96 7.88 25.08
C PHE A 418 -18.99 7.34 24.09
N TYR A 419 -19.35 8.13 23.07
CA TYR A 419 -20.27 7.68 22.01
C TYR A 419 -19.72 6.46 21.24
N SER A 420 -18.42 6.43 20.95
CA SER A 420 -17.78 5.31 20.24
C SER A 420 -18.04 3.98 20.95
N THR A 421 -17.98 3.96 22.29
CA THR A 421 -18.19 2.77 23.11
C THR A 421 -19.68 2.50 23.38
N ASN A 422 -20.43 3.53 23.76
CA ASN A 422 -21.78 3.38 24.32
C ASN A 422 -22.91 3.54 23.30
N LYS A 423 -22.59 3.97 22.07
CA LYS A 423 -23.55 4.23 20.97
C LYS A 423 -24.67 5.23 21.33
N ARG A 424 -24.41 6.08 22.33
CA ARG A 424 -25.24 7.20 22.77
C ARG A 424 -24.36 8.33 23.28
N LEU A 425 -24.85 9.57 23.22
CA LEU A 425 -24.15 10.69 23.84
C LEU A 425 -24.22 10.58 25.38
N PRO A 426 -23.19 11.08 26.10
CA PRO A 426 -23.22 11.12 27.55
C PRO A 426 -24.27 12.12 28.05
N ASN A 427 -24.76 11.90 29.27
CA ASN A 427 -25.69 12.85 29.92
C ASN A 427 -24.98 14.13 30.36
N PHE A 428 -23.69 14.04 30.66
CA PHE A 428 -22.80 15.16 30.96
C PHE A 428 -21.34 14.81 30.66
N VAL A 429 -20.48 15.82 30.61
CA VAL A 429 -19.03 15.67 30.60
C VAL A 429 -18.42 16.46 31.75
N SER A 430 -17.55 15.84 32.54
CA SER A 430 -16.81 16.51 33.61
C SER A 430 -15.61 17.25 33.03
N MET A 431 -15.42 18.50 33.47
CA MET A 431 -14.43 19.45 32.96
C MET A 431 -13.23 19.67 33.87
#